data_AF-A0A6J8CB29-F1
#
_entry.id   AF-A0A6J8CB29-F1
#
_cell.length_a   1.000
_cell.length_b   1.000
_cell.length_c   1.000
_cell.angle_alpha   90.00
_cell.angle_beta   90.00
_cell.angle_gamma   90.00
#
_symmetry.space_group_name_H-M   'P 1'
#
loop_
_entity.id
_entity.type
_entity.pdbx_description
1 polymer ?
#
loop_
_entity_poly.entity_id
_entity_poly.type
_entity_poly.pdbx_seq_one_letter_code
_entity_poly.pdbx_strand_id
1 'polypeptide(L)'
;MWVHCLDSNKIKRGGRYGYTARVGDVVDSCSGTCENGGTWNTDMCACICTSGYYGSLCTSQCSTQCNNGAAVNESTCECICNEKQNGSKCDCIYPFTGGYCDTCSFVTCENGGVFNATSCSCACLDGYGEPQCKVEQSSTAVSSTTTSNGPSSDDFEIIIIIIVVVGVVVIVVVIVLIGWWCIIVIICKKKKCCVVSNRC
;
A
#
# COMPACT_ATOMS: atom_id res chain seq x y z
N MET A 1 24.79 7.54 -19.40
CA MET A 1 25.16 6.33 -20.15
C MET A 1 23.94 5.43 -20.12
N TRP A 2 23.15 5.43 -21.19
CA TRP A 2 21.84 4.77 -21.27
C TRP A 2 21.96 3.64 -22.29
N VAL A 3 21.66 2.40 -21.90
CA VAL A 3 21.54 1.30 -22.87
C VAL A 3 20.05 1.02 -23.02
N HIS A 4 19.46 1.65 -24.03
CA HIS A 4 18.14 1.33 -24.55
C HIS A 4 18.28 0.14 -25.51
N CYS A 5 17.47 -0.90 -25.38
CA CYS A 5 17.13 -1.79 -26.50
C CYS A 5 15.71 -2.33 -26.32
N LEU A 6 14.98 -2.32 -27.43
CA LEU A 6 13.56 -2.64 -27.57
C LEU A 6 13.36 -3.95 -28.39
N ASP A 7 12.69 -4.97 -27.81
CA ASP A 7 11.76 -6.10 -28.19
C ASP A 7 11.88 -7.16 -29.29
N SER A 8 11.35 -8.33 -28.90
CA SER A 8 10.36 -9.22 -29.55
C SER A 8 10.42 -9.59 -31.03
N ASN A 9 11.08 -10.73 -31.27
CA ASN A 9 10.46 -11.81 -32.06
C ASN A 9 10.86 -13.26 -31.69
N LYS A 10 11.29 -13.51 -30.44
CA LYS A 10 11.47 -14.87 -29.89
C LYS A 10 11.12 -14.95 -28.40
N ILE A 11 9.89 -14.59 -28.02
CA ILE A 11 9.41 -14.86 -26.66
C ILE A 11 9.14 -16.36 -26.52
N LYS A 12 10.17 -17.13 -26.16
CA LYS A 12 9.92 -18.38 -25.43
C LYS A 12 9.38 -17.98 -24.07
N ARG A 13 8.09 -18.23 -23.85
CA ARG A 13 7.39 -18.00 -22.58
C ARG A 13 8.16 -18.68 -21.45
N GLY A 14 8.87 -17.91 -20.63
CA GLY A 14 9.56 -18.41 -19.46
C GLY A 14 10.48 -17.37 -18.82
N GLY A 15 9.99 -16.66 -17.81
CA GLY A 15 10.80 -15.85 -16.89
C GLY A 15 10.39 -14.38 -16.84
N ARG A 16 9.85 -13.94 -15.70
CA ARG A 16 9.45 -12.56 -15.37
C ARG A 16 10.66 -11.65 -15.07
N TYR A 17 11.64 -11.63 -15.98
CA TYR A 17 12.81 -10.75 -15.91
C TYR A 17 13.19 -10.35 -17.35
N GLY A 18 12.34 -9.57 -18.02
CA GLY A 18 12.56 -9.17 -19.40
C GLY A 18 11.98 -7.79 -19.65
N TYR A 19 12.81 -6.90 -20.21
CA TYR A 19 12.45 -5.56 -20.66
C TYR A 19 11.28 -5.61 -21.65
N THR A 20 10.39 -4.61 -21.58
CA THR A 20 9.27 -4.43 -22.52
C THR A 20 9.73 -3.65 -23.71
N ALA A 21 9.17 -3.96 -24.87
CA ALA A 21 9.39 -3.15 -26.05
C ALA A 21 8.30 -3.33 -27.12
N ARG A 22 8.53 -3.00 -28.40
CA ARG A 22 7.52 -3.09 -29.47
C ARG A 22 7.74 -4.28 -30.40
N VAL A 23 6.64 -4.94 -30.73
CA VAL A 23 6.54 -6.01 -31.74
C VAL A 23 7.21 -5.58 -33.06
N GLY A 24 8.33 -6.20 -33.43
CA GLY A 24 8.99 -6.00 -34.74
C GLY A 24 10.51 -5.86 -34.74
N ASP A 25 11.17 -5.66 -33.59
CA ASP A 25 12.62 -5.51 -33.53
C ASP A 25 13.35 -6.88 -33.49
N VAL A 26 14.50 -7.01 -34.17
CA VAL A 26 15.33 -8.23 -34.16
C VAL A 26 16.54 -7.96 -33.26
N VAL A 27 16.55 -8.51 -32.06
CA VAL A 27 17.70 -8.42 -31.14
C VAL A 27 18.72 -9.50 -31.54
N ASP A 28 19.59 -9.19 -32.51
CA ASP A 28 20.61 -10.12 -33.01
C ASP A 28 21.75 -10.37 -32.01
N SER A 29 21.94 -9.47 -31.05
CA SER A 29 22.88 -9.66 -29.94
C SER A 29 22.54 -8.76 -28.77
N CYS A 30 22.73 -9.26 -27.55
CA CYS A 30 22.64 -8.45 -26.34
C CYS A 30 23.87 -8.69 -25.46
N SER A 31 24.40 -7.59 -24.93
CA SER A 31 25.56 -7.57 -24.05
C SER A 31 25.22 -6.80 -22.80
N GLY A 32 25.70 -7.27 -21.66
CA GLY A 32 25.53 -6.61 -20.36
C GLY A 32 26.60 -7.07 -19.39
N THR A 33 26.74 -6.32 -18.30
CA THR A 33 27.61 -6.68 -17.17
C THR A 33 26.72 -6.98 -15.98
N CYS A 34 27.10 -8.01 -15.23
CA CYS A 34 26.36 -8.45 -14.05
C CYS A 34 27.10 -8.05 -12.78
N GLU A 35 26.34 -7.64 -11.78
CA GLU A 35 26.88 -7.33 -10.47
C GLU A 35 26.86 -8.56 -9.55
N ASN A 36 27.55 -8.46 -8.41
CA ASN A 36 27.48 -9.43 -7.31
C ASN A 36 27.76 -10.89 -7.70
N GLY A 37 28.68 -11.08 -8.66
CA GLY A 37 29.08 -12.41 -9.13
C GLY A 37 28.05 -13.09 -10.05
N GLY A 38 27.05 -12.36 -10.53
CA GLY A 38 26.13 -12.85 -11.56
C GLY A 38 26.85 -13.13 -12.88
N THR A 39 26.25 -14.01 -13.69
CA THR A 39 26.78 -14.36 -15.03
C THR A 39 25.82 -13.88 -16.12
N TRP A 40 26.34 -13.18 -17.13
CA TRP A 40 25.52 -12.70 -18.25
C TRP A 40 25.02 -13.87 -19.09
N ASN A 41 23.71 -13.93 -19.32
CA ASN A 41 23.09 -14.88 -20.22
C ASN A 41 22.59 -14.15 -21.47
N THR A 42 23.24 -14.41 -22.60
CA THR A 42 22.92 -13.81 -23.91
C THR A 42 21.59 -14.28 -24.48
N ASP A 43 21.08 -15.44 -24.08
CA ASP A 43 19.79 -15.95 -24.57
C ASP A 43 18.62 -15.27 -23.85
N MET A 44 18.82 -14.90 -22.58
CA MET A 44 17.83 -14.19 -21.75
C MET A 44 18.01 -12.67 -21.78
N CYS A 45 19.14 -12.18 -22.30
CA CYS A 45 19.55 -10.79 -22.21
C CYS A 45 19.43 -10.23 -20.79
N ALA A 46 19.83 -11.05 -19.82
CA ALA A 46 19.75 -10.76 -18.40
C ALA A 46 20.80 -11.58 -17.65
N CYS A 47 21.09 -11.17 -16.42
CA CYS A 47 22.02 -11.87 -15.54
C CYS A 47 21.35 -13.06 -14.83
N ILE A 48 22.07 -14.18 -14.76
CA ILE A 48 21.78 -15.27 -13.83
C ILE A 48 22.43 -14.89 -12.50
N CYS A 49 21.62 -14.67 -11.48
CA CYS A 49 22.07 -14.19 -10.19
C CYS A 49 22.51 -15.31 -9.25
N THR A 50 23.50 -14.99 -8.42
CA THR A 50 23.89 -15.78 -7.25
C THR A 50 22.80 -15.69 -6.17
N SER A 51 22.83 -16.63 -5.22
CA SER A 51 21.82 -16.67 -4.15
C SER A 51 21.78 -15.36 -3.36
N GLY A 52 20.57 -14.82 -3.14
CA GLY A 52 20.34 -13.58 -2.41
C GLY A 52 20.37 -12.31 -3.27
N TYR A 53 20.62 -12.42 -4.57
CA TYR A 53 20.57 -11.29 -5.52
C TYR A 53 19.51 -11.50 -6.59
N TYR A 54 18.90 -10.40 -7.04
CA TYR A 54 17.75 -10.39 -7.94
C TYR A 54 17.82 -9.22 -8.95
N GLY A 55 16.91 -9.25 -9.91
CA GLY A 55 16.82 -8.27 -10.99
C GLY A 55 17.66 -8.66 -12.21
N SER A 56 17.47 -7.94 -13.32
CA SER A 56 18.13 -8.25 -14.60
C SER A 56 19.64 -8.08 -14.58
N LEU A 57 20.18 -7.33 -13.61
CA LEU A 57 21.62 -7.07 -13.43
C LEU A 57 22.18 -7.58 -12.10
N CYS A 58 21.39 -8.32 -11.31
CA CYS A 58 21.76 -8.82 -9.98
C CYS A 58 22.18 -7.75 -8.98
N THR A 59 21.63 -6.54 -9.12
CA THR A 59 21.92 -5.40 -8.25
C THR A 59 21.07 -5.39 -6.99
N SER A 60 19.86 -5.97 -7.03
CA SER A 60 18.91 -5.92 -5.92
C SER A 60 19.13 -7.08 -4.96
N GLN A 61 18.94 -6.83 -3.67
CA GLN A 61 18.89 -7.89 -2.64
C GLN A 61 17.46 -8.33 -2.35
N CYS A 62 16.48 -7.68 -2.97
CA CYS A 62 15.07 -7.94 -2.77
C CYS A 62 14.51 -8.83 -3.88
N SER A 63 13.79 -9.88 -3.50
CA SER A 63 13.05 -10.73 -4.45
C SER A 63 11.73 -10.07 -4.93
N THR A 64 11.35 -8.96 -4.31
CA THR A 64 10.16 -8.18 -4.65
C THR A 64 10.30 -7.60 -6.06
N GLN A 65 9.38 -7.99 -6.94
CA GLN A 65 9.14 -7.29 -8.20
C GLN A 65 7.98 -6.32 -8.03
N CYS A 66 8.13 -5.11 -8.56
CA CYS A 66 7.10 -4.09 -8.62
C CYS A 66 6.60 -3.93 -10.06
N ASN A 67 5.32 -3.61 -10.21
CA ASN A 67 4.69 -3.48 -11.51
C ASN A 67 4.82 -2.04 -12.02
N ASN A 68 4.54 -1.87 -13.31
CA ASN A 68 4.32 -0.58 -13.96
C ASN A 68 5.44 0.47 -13.76
N GLY A 69 6.70 0.01 -13.76
CA GLY A 69 7.86 0.88 -13.59
C GLY A 69 8.06 1.44 -12.19
N ALA A 70 7.34 0.94 -11.18
CA ALA A 70 7.58 1.27 -9.78
C ALA A 70 8.94 0.73 -9.31
N ALA A 71 9.59 1.48 -8.41
CA ALA A 71 10.88 1.10 -7.85
C ALA A 71 10.71 0.21 -6.62
N VAL A 72 11.71 -0.63 -6.34
CA VAL A 72 11.82 -1.37 -5.07
C VAL A 72 12.61 -0.50 -4.09
N ASN A 73 12.12 -0.39 -2.85
CA ASN A 73 12.92 0.10 -1.75
C ASN A 73 13.89 -1.00 -1.32
N GLU A 74 15.17 -0.88 -1.65
CA GLU A 74 16.19 -1.90 -1.33
C GLU A 74 16.41 -2.14 0.17
N SER A 75 15.93 -1.25 1.05
CA SER A 75 16.03 -1.43 2.51
C SER A 75 14.85 -2.21 3.09
N THR A 76 13.63 -2.01 2.58
CA THR A 76 12.42 -2.66 3.10
C THR A 76 11.90 -3.78 2.20
N CYS A 77 12.42 -3.88 0.98
CA CYS A 77 11.92 -4.75 -0.09
C CYS A 77 10.44 -4.52 -0.45
N GLU A 78 9.94 -3.31 -0.24
CA GLU A 78 8.58 -2.89 -0.62
C GLU A 78 8.58 -2.05 -1.89
N CYS A 79 7.45 -1.99 -2.57
CA CYS A 79 7.30 -1.18 -3.77
C CYS A 79 7.00 0.29 -3.45
N ILE A 80 7.69 1.19 -4.14
CA ILE A 80 7.45 2.63 -4.09
C ILE A 80 6.61 2.98 -5.31
N CYS A 81 5.31 3.19 -5.09
CA CYS A 81 4.36 3.45 -6.16
C CYS A 81 4.45 4.89 -6.66
N ASN A 82 4.36 5.05 -7.98
CA ASN A 82 4.24 6.36 -8.62
C ASN A 82 2.80 6.88 -8.54
N GLU A 83 2.59 8.08 -9.09
CA GLU A 83 1.24 8.60 -9.30
C GLU A 83 0.40 7.60 -10.12
N LYS A 84 -0.91 7.55 -9.83
CA LYS A 84 -1.88 6.66 -10.51
C LYS A 84 -1.66 5.16 -10.27
N GLN A 85 -0.84 4.81 -9.28
CA GLN A 85 -0.56 3.42 -8.86
C GLN A 85 -0.89 3.22 -7.38
N ASN A 86 -1.25 1.99 -7.00
CA ASN A 86 -1.48 1.65 -5.59
C ASN A 86 -1.26 0.14 -5.33
N GLY A 87 -1.30 -0.24 -4.05
CA GLY A 87 -1.17 -1.61 -3.58
C GLY A 87 0.30 -2.01 -3.39
N SER A 88 0.51 -3.20 -2.82
CA SER A 88 1.84 -3.71 -2.49
C SER A 88 2.75 -3.96 -3.70
N LYS A 89 2.17 -3.95 -4.91
CA LYS A 89 2.87 -4.16 -6.19
C LYS A 89 2.78 -2.98 -7.15
N CYS A 90 2.12 -1.88 -6.77
CA CYS A 90 1.94 -0.69 -7.60
C CYS A 90 1.20 -0.97 -8.92
N ASP A 91 0.04 -1.60 -8.79
CA ASP A 91 -0.88 -1.79 -9.90
C ASP A 91 -1.55 -0.47 -10.27
N CYS A 92 -1.92 -0.30 -11.53
CA CYS A 92 -2.61 0.90 -11.99
C CYS A 92 -3.96 1.05 -11.29
N ILE A 93 -4.24 2.26 -10.80
CA ILE A 93 -5.55 2.63 -10.28
C ILE A 93 -6.49 2.81 -11.48
N TYR A 94 -7.66 2.18 -11.44
CA TYR A 94 -8.67 2.42 -12.47
C TYR A 94 -9.04 3.93 -12.52
N PRO A 95 -9.10 4.56 -13.70
CA PRO A 95 -9.13 3.96 -15.04
C PRO A 95 -7.81 3.96 -15.83
N PHE A 96 -6.68 4.17 -15.16
CA PHE A 96 -5.36 4.16 -15.79
C PHE A 96 -4.88 2.74 -16.14
N THR A 97 -4.09 2.64 -17.20
CA THR A 97 -3.54 1.39 -17.74
C THR A 97 -2.22 1.63 -18.46
N GLY A 98 -1.62 0.57 -18.99
CA GLY A 98 -0.31 0.59 -19.65
C GLY A 98 0.86 0.32 -18.69
N GLY A 99 2.06 0.18 -19.26
CA GLY A 99 3.26 -0.19 -18.51
C GLY A 99 3.76 0.85 -17.51
N TYR A 100 3.18 2.06 -17.51
CA TYR A 100 3.46 3.13 -16.53
C TYR A 100 2.18 3.80 -16.00
N CYS A 101 1.01 3.21 -16.23
CA CYS A 101 -0.29 3.78 -15.83
C CYS A 101 -0.57 5.19 -16.38
N ASP A 102 -0.08 5.46 -17.59
CA ASP A 102 -0.18 6.74 -18.30
C ASP A 102 -1.27 6.75 -19.39
N THR A 103 -1.86 5.58 -19.67
CA THR A 103 -2.89 5.40 -20.70
C THR A 103 -4.26 5.26 -20.05
N CYS A 104 -5.32 5.70 -20.72
CA CYS A 104 -6.70 5.52 -20.23
C CYS A 104 -7.29 4.21 -20.75
N SER A 105 -7.99 3.47 -19.90
CA SER A 105 -8.74 2.27 -20.30
C SER A 105 -9.95 2.58 -21.20
N PHE A 106 -10.33 3.86 -21.29
CA PHE A 106 -11.35 4.37 -22.20
C PHE A 106 -11.03 5.82 -22.59
N VAL A 107 -11.60 6.26 -23.72
CA VAL A 107 -11.47 7.64 -24.23
C VAL A 107 -12.78 8.24 -24.69
N THR A 108 -13.88 7.50 -24.55
CA THR A 108 -15.24 7.91 -24.95
C THR A 108 -16.10 8.12 -23.71
N CYS A 109 -16.93 9.17 -23.78
CA CYS A 109 -17.92 9.50 -22.77
C CYS A 109 -19.31 9.32 -23.38
N GLU A 110 -20.23 8.72 -22.64
CA GLU A 110 -21.61 8.58 -23.06
C GLU A 110 -22.43 9.83 -22.72
N ASN A 111 -23.66 9.91 -23.24
CA ASN A 111 -24.67 10.91 -22.86
C ASN A 111 -24.18 12.36 -22.93
N GLY A 112 -23.36 12.69 -23.94
CA GLY A 112 -22.86 14.04 -24.17
C GLY A 112 -21.74 14.50 -23.22
N GLY A 113 -21.17 13.59 -22.42
CA GLY A 113 -20.02 13.91 -21.57
C GLY A 113 -18.77 14.30 -22.36
N VAL A 114 -17.89 15.08 -21.73
CA VAL A 114 -16.62 15.54 -22.34
C VAL A 114 -15.44 14.82 -21.69
N PHE A 115 -14.59 14.20 -22.50
CA PHE A 115 -13.46 13.42 -22.01
C PHE A 115 -12.27 14.30 -21.59
N ASN A 116 -11.71 14.00 -20.42
CA ASN A 116 -10.45 14.56 -19.94
C ASN A 116 -9.35 13.47 -19.96
N ALA A 117 -8.40 13.60 -20.88
CA ALA A 117 -7.30 12.65 -21.05
C ALA A 117 -6.31 12.63 -19.87
N THR A 118 -6.20 13.70 -19.10
CA THR A 118 -5.22 13.79 -17.99
C THR A 118 -5.67 12.97 -16.80
N SER A 119 -6.96 13.10 -16.44
CA SER A 119 -7.59 12.36 -15.34
C SER A 119 -8.25 11.06 -15.79
N CYS A 120 -8.23 10.75 -17.09
CA CYS A 120 -8.94 9.62 -17.69
C CYS A 120 -10.40 9.55 -17.23
N SER A 121 -11.09 10.69 -17.21
CA SER A 121 -12.46 10.79 -16.68
C SER A 121 -13.34 11.64 -17.59
N CYS A 122 -14.65 11.40 -17.52
CA CYS A 122 -15.64 12.20 -18.23
C CYS A 122 -16.24 13.28 -17.33
N ALA A 123 -16.36 14.50 -17.84
CA ALA A 123 -17.23 15.51 -17.29
C ALA A 123 -18.66 15.24 -17.78
N CYS A 124 -19.50 14.69 -16.91
CA CYS A 124 -20.86 14.29 -17.23
C CYS A 124 -21.84 15.46 -17.20
N LEU A 125 -22.88 15.39 -18.02
CA LEU A 125 -24.05 16.27 -17.91
C LEU A 125 -24.87 15.91 -16.68
N ASP A 126 -25.68 16.86 -16.20
CA ASP A 126 -26.55 16.67 -15.04
C ASP A 126 -27.44 15.43 -15.22
N GLY A 127 -27.52 14.61 -14.17
CA GLY A 127 -28.25 13.36 -14.19
C GLY A 127 -27.46 12.16 -14.74
N TYR A 128 -26.17 12.30 -15.05
CA TYR A 128 -25.30 11.17 -15.42
C TYR A 128 -24.04 11.08 -14.54
N GLY A 129 -23.57 9.85 -14.31
CA GLY A 129 -22.44 9.57 -13.44
C GLY A 129 -21.54 8.43 -13.92
N GLU A 130 -20.59 8.07 -13.05
CA GLU A 130 -19.47 7.16 -13.33
C GLU A 130 -18.42 7.75 -14.28
N PRO A 131 -17.19 7.18 -14.31
CA PRO A 131 -16.10 7.67 -15.14
C PRO A 131 -16.42 7.81 -16.64
N GLN A 132 -17.47 7.14 -17.14
CA GLN A 132 -17.91 7.16 -18.54
C GLN A 132 -19.30 7.79 -18.78
N CYS A 133 -19.95 8.37 -17.76
CA CYS A 133 -21.31 8.94 -17.87
C CYS A 133 -22.40 7.94 -18.31
N LYS A 134 -22.20 6.65 -18.03
CA LYS A 134 -23.11 5.57 -18.46
C LYS A 134 -24.35 5.45 -17.59
N VAL A 135 -24.24 5.82 -16.32
CA VAL A 135 -25.30 5.61 -15.34
C VAL A 135 -26.13 6.87 -15.22
N GLU A 136 -27.43 6.76 -15.43
CA GLU A 136 -28.39 7.79 -15.06
C GLU A 136 -28.43 7.91 -13.54
N GLN A 137 -27.94 9.03 -13.01
CA GLN A 137 -28.10 9.40 -11.62
C GLN A 137 -29.54 9.89 -11.45
N SER A 138 -30.43 8.99 -11.04
CA SER A 138 -31.74 9.39 -10.50
C SER A 138 -31.50 10.44 -9.43
N SER A 139 -32.09 11.62 -9.62
CA SER A 139 -31.94 12.82 -8.81
C SER A 139 -32.15 12.53 -7.32
N THR A 140 -31.10 12.11 -6.63
CA THR A 140 -31.02 12.09 -5.17
C THR A 140 -29.60 12.46 -4.81
N ALA A 141 -29.41 13.78 -4.64
CA ALA A 141 -28.29 14.47 -4.01
C ALA A 141 -26.86 13.96 -4.30
N VAL A 142 -26.11 14.81 -5.00
CA VAL A 142 -24.66 15.05 -4.87
C VAL A 142 -24.01 14.30 -3.70
N SER A 143 -23.56 13.07 -3.95
CA SER A 143 -22.45 12.48 -3.22
C SER A 143 -21.17 12.87 -3.95
N SER A 144 -20.74 14.11 -3.72
CA SER A 144 -19.34 14.46 -3.85
C SER A 144 -18.56 13.72 -2.77
N THR A 145 -18.31 12.43 -3.02
CA THR A 145 -17.35 11.63 -2.26
C THR A 145 -15.96 12.09 -2.68
N THR A 146 -15.54 13.25 -2.18
CA THR A 146 -14.12 13.51 -1.97
C THR A 146 -13.66 12.46 -0.97
N THR A 147 -13.05 11.39 -1.48
CA THR A 147 -12.23 10.47 -0.70
C THR A 147 -10.96 11.21 -0.27
N SER A 148 -11.11 12.16 0.65
CA SER A 148 -10.04 12.47 1.58
C SER A 148 -10.07 11.35 2.60
N ASN A 149 -9.01 10.54 2.65
CA ASN A 149 -8.73 9.67 3.78
C ASN A 149 -8.52 10.55 5.03
N GLY A 150 -9.62 10.99 5.62
CA GLY A 150 -9.73 11.47 6.98
C GLY A 150 -10.57 10.44 7.74
N PRO A 151 -10.21 10.08 8.98
CA PRO A 151 -11.00 9.13 9.76
C PRO A 151 -12.45 9.58 9.82
N SER A 152 -13.35 8.67 9.50
CA SER A 152 -14.80 8.85 9.48
C SER A 152 -15.27 9.54 10.76
N SER A 153 -16.20 10.49 10.68
CA SER A 153 -16.85 11.11 11.86
C SER A 153 -17.48 10.07 12.79
N ASP A 154 -17.81 8.89 12.26
CA ASP A 154 -18.40 7.78 12.99
C ASP A 154 -17.33 6.98 13.79
N ASP A 155 -16.04 7.11 13.46
CA ASP A 155 -14.94 6.50 14.21
C ASP A 155 -14.56 7.32 15.45
N PHE A 156 -14.79 8.63 15.46
CA PHE A 156 -14.53 9.47 16.64
C PHE A 156 -15.47 9.15 17.79
N GLU A 157 -16.75 8.87 17.50
CA GLU A 157 -17.71 8.44 18.53
C GLU A 157 -17.28 7.11 19.16
N ILE A 158 -16.79 6.16 18.35
CA ILE A 158 -16.28 4.87 18.86
C ILE A 158 -15.03 5.08 19.71
N ILE A 159 -14.09 5.93 19.28
CA ILE A 159 -12.87 6.23 20.04
C ILE A 159 -13.20 6.91 21.37
N ILE A 160 -14.15 7.86 21.40
CA ILE A 160 -14.59 8.53 22.62
C ILE A 160 -15.24 7.52 23.59
N ILE A 161 -16.10 6.63 23.10
CA ILE A 161 -16.72 5.57 23.92
C ILE A 161 -15.64 4.67 24.52
N ILE A 162 -14.65 4.24 23.74
CA ILE A 162 -13.54 3.40 24.24
C ILE A 162 -12.75 4.12 25.35
N ILE A 163 -12.41 5.39 25.16
CA ILE A 163 -11.66 6.16 26.16
C ILE A 163 -12.46 6.31 27.45
N VAL A 164 -13.76 6.60 27.36
CA VAL A 164 -14.64 6.74 28.54
C VAL A 164 -14.76 5.41 29.27
N VAL A 165 -15.00 4.30 28.55
CA VAL A 165 -15.13 2.97 29.16
C VAL A 165 -13.83 2.55 29.84
N VAL A 166 -12.69 2.68 29.17
CA VAL A 166 -11.37 2.36 29.75
C VAL A 166 -11.08 3.25 30.96
N GLY A 167 -11.37 4.55 30.88
CA GLY A 167 -11.20 5.49 31.97
C GLY A 167 -12.01 5.11 33.22
N VAL A 168 -13.28 4.77 33.05
CA VAL A 168 -14.16 4.32 34.15
C VAL A 168 -13.63 3.03 34.78
N VAL A 169 -13.21 2.06 33.97
CA VAL A 169 -12.64 0.79 34.47
C VAL A 169 -11.39 1.03 35.31
N VAL A 170 -10.48 1.88 34.84
CA VAL A 170 -9.26 2.24 35.59
C VAL A 170 -9.61 2.90 36.93
N ILE A 171 -10.56 3.84 36.94
CA ILE A 171 -11.00 4.52 38.17
C ILE A 171 -11.56 3.52 39.18
N VAL A 172 -12.41 2.59 38.73
CA VAL A 172 -12.99 1.55 39.61
C VAL A 172 -11.89 0.67 40.21
N VAL A 173 -10.92 0.23 39.42
CA VAL A 173 -9.78 -0.57 39.89
C VAL A 173 -8.98 0.20 40.96
N VAL A 174 -8.68 1.48 40.73
CA VAL A 174 -7.95 2.31 41.68
C VAL A 174 -8.72 2.46 43.00
N ILE A 175 -10.04 2.69 42.96
CA ILE A 175 -10.88 2.79 44.16
C ILE A 175 -10.86 1.48 44.96
N VAL A 176 -10.96 0.33 44.29
CA VAL A 176 -10.88 -0.99 44.94
C VAL A 176 -9.52 -1.20 45.60
N LEU A 177 -8.43 -0.85 44.93
CA LEU A 177 -7.07 -0.98 45.47
C LEU A 177 -6.85 -0.07 46.69
N ILE A 178 -7.31 1.19 46.63
CA ILE A 178 -7.25 2.13 47.76
C ILE A 178 -8.11 1.62 48.92
N GLY A 179 -9.33 1.16 48.65
CA GLY A 179 -10.21 0.58 49.65
C GLY A 179 -9.58 -0.62 50.35
N TRP A 180 -8.96 -1.51 49.57
CA TRP A 180 -8.25 -2.67 50.11
C TRP A 180 -7.03 -2.27 50.95
N TRP A 181 -6.24 -1.29 50.50
CA TRP A 181 -5.15 -0.72 51.27
C TRP A 181 -5.61 -0.11 52.60
N CYS A 182 -6.71 0.65 52.60
CA CYS A 182 -7.30 1.21 53.81
C CYS A 182 -7.73 0.10 54.79
N ILE A 183 -8.36 -0.97 54.29
CA ILE A 183 -8.74 -2.12 55.11
C ILE A 183 -7.50 -2.78 55.74
N ILE A 184 -6.43 -3.00 54.96
CA ILE A 184 -5.17 -3.56 55.46
C ILE A 184 -4.58 -2.67 56.56
N VAL A 185 -4.53 -1.35 56.35
CA VAL A 185 -4.01 -0.39 57.35
C VAL A 185 -4.85 -0.41 58.63
N ILE A 186 -6.19 -0.47 58.52
CA ILE A 186 -7.09 -0.56 59.68
C ILE A 186 -6.87 -1.87 60.45
N ILE A 187 -6.74 -3.00 59.75
CA ILE A 187 -6.45 -4.31 60.36
C ILE A 187 -5.06 -4.29 61.03
N CYS A 188 -4.05 -3.71 60.39
CA CYS A 188 -2.71 -3.57 60.96
C CYS A 188 -2.68 -2.64 62.18
N LYS A 189 -3.44 -1.53 62.19
CA LYS A 189 -3.59 -0.67 63.37
C LYS A 189 -4.27 -1.41 64.53
N LYS A 190 -5.31 -2.21 64.26
CA LYS A 190 -5.94 -3.06 65.31
C LYS A 190 -4.99 -4.11 65.87
N LYS A 191 -4.12 -4.72 65.05
CA LYS A 191 -3.16 -5.74 65.50
C LYS A 191 -1.95 -5.18 66.27
N LYS A 192 -1.59 -3.90 66.09
CA LYS A 192 -0.51 -3.26 66.86
C LYS A 192 -0.94 -2.74 68.25
N CYS A 193 -2.20 -2.90 68.65
CA CYS A 193 -2.67 -2.66 70.03
C CYS A 193 -2.74 -3.93 70.90
N CYS A 194 -2.40 -5.11 70.35
CA CYS A 194 -2.25 -6.35 71.12
C CYS A 194 -0.92 -7.00 70.74
N VAL A 195 0.18 -6.61 71.40
CA VAL A 195 1.32 -7.46 71.80
C VAL A 195 2.37 -6.59 72.49
N VAL A 196 2.57 -6.88 73.77
CA VAL A 196 3.67 -6.51 74.69
C VAL A 196 3.59 -5.13 75.37
N SER A 197 3.00 -5.14 76.57
CA SER A 197 3.72 -4.64 77.76
C SER A 197 3.19 -5.32 79.03
N ASN A 198 3.46 -6.62 79.18
CA ASN A 198 3.60 -7.20 80.53
C ASN A 198 5.10 -7.20 80.86
N ARG A 199 5.47 -6.42 81.89
CA ARG A 199 6.71 -6.57 82.65
C ARG A 199 6.48 -7.56 83.80
N CYS A 200 7.61 -8.12 84.23
CA CYS A 200 7.88 -9.04 85.35
C CYS A 200 7.60 -10.51 85.04
#